data_AF-Q56WL6-F1
#
_entry.id   AF-Q56WL6-F1
#
_cell.length_a   1.000
_cell.length_b   1.000
_cell.length_c   1.000
_cell.angle_alpha   90.00
_cell.angle_beta   90.00
_cell.angle_gamma   90.00
#
_symmetry.space_group_name_H-M   'P 1'
#
loop_
_entity.id
_entity.type
_entity.pdbx_description
1 polymer ?
#
loop_
_entity_poly.entity_id
_entity_poly.type
_entity_poly.pdbx_seq_one_letter_code
_entity_poly.pdbx_strand_id
1 'polypeptide(L)'
;CESGHENEKGEEIIVVIPWDEWWELTLKDNSNPQVALLPLHPDIRAKFNNTAAWEYARSMLGKPYGYHNMIFSWIDTLGDNYPPPLDAHLVISVMSMWTRVQPAYAANMWNEALNKRLGTEDLDLYGILEETARRGMSFDELLTIPEQDEWVYSDGKSTTCVAFILAMYKAAGIFDPLADHIQVTEFTIRDAYTLKLFESNQTRLPSWCNTEEGKLDFCQILGEYRMELPGYNTIYPYPNMNQNCPSLPPNYERPSKC
;
A
#
# COMPACT_ATOMS: atom_id res chain seq x y z
N CYS A 1 6.30 -8.38 1.26
CA CYS A 1 6.63 -7.57 2.45
C CYS A 1 5.34 -6.89 2.84
N GLU A 2 4.72 -7.22 3.97
CA GLU A 2 3.47 -6.60 4.44
C GLU A 2 3.57 -6.11 5.90
N SER A 3 4.75 -6.20 6.52
CA SER A 3 4.99 -5.87 7.92
C SER A 3 6.06 -4.78 8.09
N GLY A 4 6.07 -4.15 9.26
CA GLY A 4 7.16 -3.28 9.70
C GLY A 4 8.35 -4.07 10.24
N HIS A 5 9.24 -3.36 10.92
CA HIS A 5 10.26 -3.97 11.76
C HIS A 5 9.89 -3.80 13.24
N GLU A 6 9.79 -4.90 13.98
CA GLU A 6 9.46 -4.88 15.40
C GLU A 6 10.63 -4.31 16.23
N ASN A 7 10.37 -3.25 17.00
CA ASN A 7 11.34 -2.67 17.92
C ASN A 7 11.34 -3.39 19.29
N GLU A 8 12.23 -2.98 20.21
CA GLU A 8 12.34 -3.58 21.56
C GLU A 8 11.06 -3.52 22.41
N LYS A 9 10.10 -2.68 22.03
CA LYS A 9 8.80 -2.52 22.70
C LYS A 9 7.69 -3.35 22.05
N GLY A 10 7.98 -4.09 20.99
CA GLY A 10 6.99 -4.82 20.21
C GLY A 10 6.20 -3.95 19.22
N GLU A 11 6.68 -2.73 18.92
CA GLU A 11 6.03 -1.83 17.97
C GLU A 11 6.64 -1.99 16.57
N GLU A 12 5.79 -2.06 15.56
CA GLU A 12 6.20 -2.16 14.16
C GLU A 12 6.55 -0.78 13.60
N ILE A 13 7.80 -0.58 13.21
CA ILE A 13 8.34 0.71 12.76
C ILE A 13 9.02 0.63 11.40
N ILE A 14 9.19 1.80 10.78
CA ILE A 14 9.93 1.96 9.53
C ILE A 14 11.43 2.05 9.83
N VAL A 15 12.21 1.18 9.18
CA VAL A 15 13.67 1.13 9.30
C VAL A 15 14.35 1.13 7.94
N VAL A 16 15.62 1.52 7.93
CA VAL A 16 16.51 1.36 6.78
C VAL A 16 17.66 0.47 7.23
N ILE A 17 17.79 -0.68 6.57
CA ILE A 17 18.81 -1.68 6.86
C ILE A 17 19.79 -1.73 5.68
N PRO A 18 21.10 -1.81 5.90
CA PRO A 18 22.07 -2.05 4.84
C PRO A 18 21.74 -3.31 4.04
N TRP A 19 21.96 -3.27 2.73
CA TRP A 19 21.63 -4.39 1.83
C TRP A 19 22.27 -5.71 2.28
N ASP A 20 23.55 -5.70 2.63
CA ASP A 20 24.27 -6.93 3.02
C ASP A 20 23.69 -7.56 4.29
N GLU A 21 23.30 -6.72 5.25
CA GLU A 21 22.65 -7.17 6.49
C GLU A 21 21.26 -7.74 6.21
N TRP A 22 20.43 -7.02 5.44
CA TRP A 22 19.11 -7.50 5.03
C TRP A 22 19.20 -8.81 4.24
N TRP A 23 20.19 -8.94 3.36
CA TRP A 23 20.42 -10.13 2.55
C TRP A 23 20.78 -11.34 3.41
N GLU A 24 21.69 -11.17 4.37
CA GLU A 24 22.05 -12.24 5.31
C GLU A 24 20.86 -12.71 6.17
N LEU A 25 20.01 -11.78 6.61
CA LEU A 25 18.79 -12.11 7.35
C LEU A 25 17.79 -12.88 6.47
N THR A 26 17.58 -12.40 5.24
CA THR A 26 16.64 -12.99 4.28
C THR A 26 17.05 -14.43 3.90
N LEU A 27 18.34 -14.70 3.75
CA LEU A 27 18.84 -16.06 3.46
C LEU A 27 18.64 -17.04 4.62
N LYS A 28 18.49 -16.55 5.86
CA LYS A 28 18.27 -17.35 7.07
C LYS A 28 16.80 -17.42 7.47
N ASP A 29 15.92 -16.76 6.72
CA ASP A 29 14.50 -16.69 7.01
C ASP A 29 13.82 -18.01 6.65
N ASN A 30 13.27 -18.69 7.66
CA ASN A 30 12.59 -19.97 7.53
C ASN A 30 11.21 -19.84 6.87
N SER A 31 10.73 -18.62 6.60
CA SER A 31 9.47 -18.36 5.87
C SER A 31 9.59 -18.58 4.35
N ASN A 32 10.79 -18.89 3.85
CA ASN A 32 11.08 -19.10 2.42
C ASN A 32 10.71 -17.88 1.56
N PRO A 33 11.44 -16.75 1.74
CA PRO A 33 11.14 -15.52 1.02
C PRO A 33 11.40 -15.67 -0.50
N GLN A 34 10.47 -15.15 -1.29
CA GLN A 34 10.63 -15.01 -2.74
C GLN A 34 10.97 -13.54 -3.04
N VAL A 35 12.09 -13.30 -3.72
CA VAL A 35 12.59 -11.94 -3.95
C VAL A 35 12.78 -11.68 -5.44
N ALA A 36 12.08 -10.64 -5.92
CA ALA A 36 12.25 -10.10 -7.27
C ALA A 36 12.90 -8.72 -7.22
N LEU A 37 13.84 -8.49 -8.14
CA LEU A 37 14.45 -7.19 -8.40
C LEU A 37 13.81 -6.59 -9.65
N LEU A 38 13.20 -5.41 -9.49
CA LEU A 38 12.54 -4.65 -10.56
C LEU A 38 13.31 -3.32 -10.78
N PRO A 39 14.31 -3.28 -11.70
CA PRO A 39 15.05 -2.05 -11.96
C PRO A 39 14.15 -1.00 -12.61
N LEU A 40 14.32 0.29 -12.28
CA LEU A 40 13.66 1.38 -13.00
C LEU A 40 14.13 1.43 -14.46
N HIS A 41 13.23 1.73 -15.39
CA HIS A 41 13.59 2.01 -16.77
C HIS A 41 14.56 3.21 -16.83
N PRO A 42 15.58 3.22 -17.72
CA PRO A 42 16.57 4.30 -17.79
C PRO A 42 15.97 5.71 -17.86
N ASP A 43 14.89 5.88 -18.61
CA ASP A 43 14.23 7.19 -18.74
C ASP A 43 13.54 7.65 -17.44
N ILE A 44 13.05 6.71 -16.64
CA ILE A 44 12.46 6.98 -15.32
C ILE A 44 13.57 7.23 -14.30
N ARG A 45 14.61 6.38 -14.32
CA ARG A 45 15.81 6.56 -13.49
C ARG A 45 16.48 7.90 -13.72
N ALA A 46 16.50 8.42 -14.95
CA ALA A 46 17.06 9.73 -15.26
C ALA A 46 16.30 10.89 -14.60
N LYS A 47 15.01 10.71 -14.29
CA LYS A 47 14.18 11.69 -13.56
C LYS A 47 14.29 11.56 -12.05
N PHE A 48 14.75 10.41 -11.56
CA PHE A 48 14.76 10.09 -10.14
C PHE A 48 15.71 11.00 -9.35
N ASN A 49 15.16 11.88 -8.54
CA ASN A 49 15.93 12.71 -7.62
C ASN A 49 16.34 11.89 -6.38
N ASN A 50 17.56 11.34 -6.42
CA ASN A 50 18.11 10.51 -5.35
C ASN A 50 18.20 11.24 -4.00
N THR A 51 18.50 12.55 -4.00
CA THR A 51 18.59 13.33 -2.76
C THR A 51 17.22 13.43 -2.08
N ALA A 52 16.19 13.83 -2.84
CA ALA A 52 14.83 13.94 -2.32
C ALA A 52 14.26 12.60 -1.85
N ALA A 53 14.55 11.51 -2.56
CA ALA A 53 14.18 10.15 -2.15
C ALA A 53 14.77 9.79 -0.76
N TRP A 54 16.06 10.07 -0.56
CA TRP A 54 16.73 9.80 0.72
C TRP A 54 16.27 10.72 1.85
N GLU A 55 15.95 11.98 1.55
CA GLU A 55 15.36 12.90 2.51
C GLU A 55 14.00 12.39 3.00
N TYR A 56 13.13 11.94 2.08
CA TYR A 56 11.87 11.30 2.43
C TYR A 56 12.09 10.04 3.30
N ALA A 57 12.93 9.10 2.84
CA ALA A 57 13.17 7.85 3.55
C ALA A 57 13.67 8.10 4.99
N ARG A 58 14.61 9.04 5.17
CA ARG A 58 15.12 9.43 6.50
C ARG A 58 14.07 10.11 7.35
N SER A 59 13.19 10.91 6.75
CA SER A 59 12.12 11.59 7.49
C SER A 59 11.14 10.61 8.10
N MET A 60 11.01 9.40 7.55
CA MET A 60 10.10 8.35 7.99
C MET A 60 10.72 7.33 8.95
N LEU A 61 12.03 7.37 9.19
CA LEU A 61 12.71 6.45 10.09
C LEU A 61 12.16 6.51 11.52
N GLY A 62 11.90 5.34 12.09
CA GLY A 62 11.38 5.19 13.46
C GLY A 62 9.91 5.56 13.62
N LYS A 63 9.21 5.92 12.54
CA LYS A 63 7.77 6.18 12.57
C LYS A 63 6.97 4.87 12.53
N PRO A 64 5.71 4.88 13.01
CA PRO A 64 4.87 3.68 13.01
C PRO A 64 4.59 3.15 11.61
N TYR A 65 4.42 1.83 11.52
CA TYR A 65 3.91 1.18 10.32
C TYR A 65 2.41 1.46 10.13
N GLY A 66 1.99 1.71 8.89
CA GLY A 66 0.66 2.22 8.53
C GLY A 66 -0.48 1.21 8.58
N TYR A 67 -0.69 0.52 9.71
CA TYR A 67 -1.81 -0.43 9.86
C TYR A 67 -3.18 0.24 9.72
N HIS A 68 -3.32 1.53 10.10
CA HIS A 68 -4.52 2.33 9.87
C HIS A 68 -4.91 2.36 8.39
N ASN A 69 -3.92 2.46 7.50
CA ASN A 69 -4.13 2.54 6.06
C ASN A 69 -4.47 1.15 5.48
N MET A 70 -3.89 0.08 6.03
CA MET A 70 -4.02 -1.28 5.51
C MET A 70 -5.47 -1.82 5.56
N ILE A 71 -6.28 -1.34 6.51
CA ILE A 71 -7.70 -1.77 6.62
C ILE A 71 -8.55 -1.16 5.51
N PHE A 72 -8.22 0.04 5.06
CA PHE A 72 -9.01 0.75 4.05
C PHE A 72 -8.46 0.56 2.64
N SER A 73 -7.18 0.22 2.47
CA SER A 73 -6.52 0.02 1.18
C SER A 73 -7.02 -1.18 0.35
N TRP A 74 -8.07 -1.87 0.81
CA TRP A 74 -8.75 -2.94 0.08
C TRP A 74 -10.27 -2.73 0.03
N ILE A 75 -10.78 -1.62 0.58
CA ILE A 75 -12.20 -1.28 0.66
C ILE A 75 -12.46 -0.01 -0.17
N ASP A 76 -12.34 -0.15 -1.49
CA ASP A 76 -12.37 1.00 -2.42
C ASP A 76 -13.74 1.23 -3.08
N THR A 77 -14.70 0.31 -2.90
CA THR A 77 -16.05 0.37 -3.51
C THR A 77 -17.21 -0.02 -2.56
N LEU A 78 -18.45 0.38 -2.88
CA LEU A 78 -19.62 0.20 -1.99
C LEU A 78 -20.04 -1.27 -1.73
N GLY A 79 -19.65 -2.21 -2.59
CA GLY A 79 -20.06 -3.62 -2.46
C GLY A 79 -19.13 -4.63 -3.10
N ASP A 80 -18.11 -4.17 -3.82
CA ASP A 80 -17.28 -4.98 -4.70
C ASP A 80 -15.86 -5.20 -4.11
N ASN A 81 -15.74 -5.24 -2.79
CA ASN A 81 -14.47 -5.54 -2.08
C ASN A 81 -14.51 -6.83 -1.28
N TYR A 82 -15.68 -7.50 -1.24
CA TYR A 82 -15.93 -8.60 -0.31
C TYR A 82 -16.26 -9.88 -1.10
N PRO A 83 -15.64 -11.03 -0.78
CA PRO A 83 -16.10 -12.29 -1.35
C PRO A 83 -17.52 -12.58 -0.88
N PRO A 84 -18.46 -12.97 -1.77
CA PRO A 84 -19.78 -13.40 -1.36
C PRO A 84 -19.70 -14.54 -0.32
N PRO A 85 -20.49 -14.52 0.77
CA PRO A 85 -21.64 -13.66 1.04
C PRO A 85 -21.34 -12.46 1.96
N LEU A 86 -20.08 -12.02 2.07
CA LEU A 86 -19.67 -10.94 2.98
C LEU A 86 -20.11 -9.58 2.40
N ASP A 87 -20.64 -8.69 3.24
CA ASP A 87 -21.04 -7.32 2.90
C ASP A 87 -20.56 -6.32 3.95
N ALA A 88 -20.79 -5.01 3.72
CA ALA A 88 -20.40 -3.97 4.66
C ALA A 88 -21.08 -4.10 6.04
N HIS A 89 -22.24 -4.75 6.13
CA HIS A 89 -22.89 -5.04 7.42
C HIS A 89 -22.09 -6.03 8.26
N LEU A 90 -21.36 -6.96 7.63
CA LEU A 90 -20.43 -7.84 8.34
C LEU A 90 -19.20 -7.08 8.83
N VAL A 91 -18.64 -6.16 8.04
CA VAL A 91 -17.54 -5.30 8.48
C VAL A 91 -17.95 -4.45 9.66
N ILE A 92 -19.13 -3.82 9.60
CA ILE A 92 -19.74 -3.10 10.75
C ILE A 92 -19.91 -4.04 11.95
N SER A 93 -20.32 -5.30 11.74
CA SER A 93 -20.50 -6.28 12.82
C SER A 93 -19.17 -6.69 13.47
N VAL A 94 -18.12 -6.90 12.67
CA VAL A 94 -16.76 -7.21 13.13
C VAL A 94 -16.17 -6.01 13.87
N MET A 95 -16.27 -4.81 13.29
CA MET A 95 -15.84 -3.56 13.94
C MET A 95 -16.58 -3.36 15.27
N SER A 96 -17.91 -3.52 15.29
CA SER A 96 -18.72 -3.38 16.51
C SER A 96 -18.39 -4.41 17.59
N MET A 97 -18.10 -5.65 17.20
CA MET A 97 -17.65 -6.70 18.14
C MET A 97 -16.25 -6.38 18.68
N TRP A 98 -15.31 -5.97 17.84
CA TRP A 98 -13.94 -5.68 18.23
C TRP A 98 -13.83 -4.40 19.05
N THR A 99 -14.63 -3.37 18.76
CA THR A 99 -14.80 -2.18 19.61
C THR A 99 -15.29 -2.53 21.02
N ARG A 100 -16.12 -3.57 21.17
CA ARG A 100 -16.53 -4.07 22.50
C ARG A 100 -15.44 -4.88 23.22
N VAL A 101 -14.56 -5.56 22.48
CA VAL A 101 -13.55 -6.48 23.03
C VAL A 101 -12.22 -5.79 23.33
N GLN A 102 -11.81 -4.83 22.50
CA GLN A 102 -10.58 -4.03 22.64
C GLN A 102 -10.84 -2.57 22.21
N PRO A 103 -11.56 -1.78 23.02
CA PRO A 103 -11.99 -0.43 22.64
C PRO A 103 -10.84 0.54 22.34
N ALA A 104 -9.72 0.44 23.07
CA ALA A 104 -8.54 1.28 22.80
C ALA A 104 -7.87 0.97 21.46
N TYR A 105 -7.84 -0.30 21.06
CA TYR A 105 -7.26 -0.73 19.79
C TYR A 105 -8.17 -0.39 18.60
N ALA A 106 -9.48 -0.57 18.77
CA ALA A 106 -10.50 -0.18 17.79
C ALA A 106 -10.58 1.34 17.57
N ALA A 107 -10.51 2.13 18.66
CA ALA A 107 -10.48 3.59 18.57
C ALA A 107 -9.27 4.08 17.79
N ASN A 108 -8.12 3.42 17.99
CA ASN A 108 -6.90 3.73 17.24
C ASN A 108 -6.98 3.25 15.79
N MET A 109 -7.54 2.06 15.49
CA MET A 109 -7.50 1.46 14.14
C MET A 109 -8.44 2.07 13.11
N TRP A 110 -9.67 2.45 13.48
CA TRP A 110 -10.66 2.92 12.49
C TRP A 110 -11.42 4.18 12.87
N ASN A 111 -11.62 4.49 14.15
CA ASN A 111 -12.38 5.69 14.50
C ASN A 111 -11.66 6.95 14.01
N GLU A 112 -10.34 7.04 14.21
CA GLU A 112 -9.58 8.20 13.75
C GLU A 112 -9.62 8.32 12.20
N ALA A 113 -9.47 7.19 11.50
CA ALA A 113 -9.52 7.14 10.03
C ALA A 113 -10.90 7.53 9.47
N LEU A 114 -11.98 7.10 10.11
CA LEU A 114 -13.36 7.47 9.75
C LEU A 114 -13.66 8.94 10.08
N ASN A 115 -13.15 9.44 11.21
CA ASN A 115 -13.25 10.85 11.58
C ASN A 115 -12.53 11.74 10.54
N LYS A 116 -11.32 11.36 10.10
CA LYS A 116 -10.62 12.10 9.03
C LYS A 116 -11.42 12.14 7.73
N ARG A 117 -12.02 11.01 7.32
CA ARG A 117 -12.91 10.93 6.15
C ARG A 117 -14.17 11.82 6.29
N LEU A 118 -14.74 11.90 7.49
CA LEU A 118 -15.85 12.80 7.80
C LEU A 118 -15.41 14.26 8.03
N GLY A 119 -14.12 14.56 8.17
CA GLY A 119 -13.65 15.87 8.62
C GLY A 119 -14.15 16.22 10.03
N THR A 120 -14.26 15.22 10.91
CA THR A 120 -14.61 15.36 12.34
C THR A 120 -13.44 14.93 13.21
N GLU A 121 -13.54 15.17 14.51
CA GLU A 121 -12.54 14.79 15.51
C GLU A 121 -13.24 14.13 16.70
N ASP A 122 -12.59 13.12 17.29
CA ASP A 122 -12.97 12.47 18.55
C ASP A 122 -14.39 11.86 18.63
N LEU A 123 -15.07 11.63 17.49
CA LEU A 123 -16.32 10.87 17.49
C LEU A 123 -16.03 9.38 17.68
N ASP A 124 -16.79 8.74 18.56
CA ASP A 124 -16.82 7.27 18.62
C ASP A 124 -17.60 6.70 17.41
N LEU A 125 -17.61 5.38 17.26
CA LEU A 125 -18.26 4.72 16.12
C LEU A 125 -19.76 5.07 16.03
N TYR A 126 -20.45 5.23 17.15
CA TYR A 126 -21.87 5.62 17.15
C TYR A 126 -22.05 7.06 16.68
N GLY A 127 -21.23 7.99 17.16
CA GLY A 127 -21.21 9.38 16.72
C GLY A 127 -20.84 9.51 15.25
N ILE A 128 -19.90 8.71 14.75
CA ILE A 128 -19.56 8.61 13.32
C ILE A 128 -20.79 8.19 12.51
N LEU A 129 -21.48 7.12 12.92
CA LEU A 129 -22.67 6.62 12.21
C LEU A 129 -23.81 7.65 12.22
N GLU A 130 -24.04 8.31 13.36
CA GLU A 130 -25.05 9.36 13.50
C GLU A 130 -24.72 10.57 12.61
N GLU A 131 -23.48 11.03 12.61
CA GLU A 131 -23.03 12.17 11.79
C GLU A 131 -23.08 11.84 10.30
N THR A 132 -22.70 10.61 9.93
CA THR A 132 -22.79 10.10 8.54
C THR A 132 -24.23 10.14 8.05
N ALA A 133 -25.17 9.60 8.86
CA ALA A 133 -26.60 9.63 8.56
C ALA A 133 -27.16 11.07 8.53
N ARG A 134 -26.71 11.94 9.44
CA ARG A 134 -27.10 13.37 9.48
C ARG A 134 -26.70 14.10 8.20
N ARG A 135 -25.59 13.72 7.58
CA ARG A 135 -25.11 14.25 6.29
C ARG A 135 -25.77 13.61 5.07
N GLY A 136 -26.68 12.66 5.27
CA GLY A 136 -27.36 11.95 4.19
C GLY A 136 -26.43 11.02 3.40
N MET A 137 -25.30 10.62 4.00
CA MET A 137 -24.33 9.68 3.43
C MET A 137 -24.57 8.30 4.04
N SER A 138 -24.33 7.24 3.26
CA SER A 138 -24.28 5.87 3.77
C SER A 138 -22.91 5.57 4.38
N PHE A 139 -22.84 4.59 5.29
CA PHE A 139 -21.55 4.19 5.85
C PHE A 139 -20.61 3.64 4.77
N ASP A 140 -21.17 2.99 3.74
CA ASP A 140 -20.41 2.47 2.60
C ASP A 140 -19.77 3.62 1.82
N GLU A 141 -20.51 4.70 1.55
CA GLU A 141 -19.95 5.91 0.91
C GLU A 141 -18.83 6.54 1.74
N LEU A 142 -18.96 6.54 3.07
CA LEU A 142 -17.89 7.01 3.95
C LEU A 142 -16.61 6.17 3.80
N LEU A 143 -16.74 4.84 3.72
CA LEU A 143 -15.60 3.94 3.55
C LEU A 143 -14.87 4.16 2.22
N THR A 144 -15.60 4.55 1.16
CA THR A 144 -15.02 4.82 -0.17
C THR A 144 -14.25 6.14 -0.29
N ILE A 145 -14.22 6.98 0.75
CA ILE A 145 -13.41 8.21 0.73
C ILE A 145 -11.91 7.82 0.77
N PRO A 146 -11.10 8.19 -0.25
CA PRO A 146 -9.72 7.75 -0.33
C PRO A 146 -8.86 8.26 0.83
N GLU A 147 -7.98 7.40 1.33
CA GLU A 147 -6.92 7.80 2.25
C GLU A 147 -6.05 8.87 1.58
N GLN A 148 -5.68 9.91 2.32
CA GLN A 148 -4.83 10.97 1.79
C GLN A 148 -3.40 10.80 2.29
N ASP A 149 -2.44 10.87 1.38
CA ASP A 149 -1.01 10.75 1.66
C ASP A 149 -0.54 11.70 2.75
N GLU A 150 -1.21 12.84 2.94
CA GLU A 150 -0.86 13.89 3.91
C GLU A 150 -1.48 13.69 5.30
N TRP A 151 -2.43 12.77 5.47
CA TRP A 151 -3.03 12.51 6.79
C TRP A 151 -1.98 12.03 7.80
N VAL A 152 -2.13 12.52 9.03
CA VAL A 152 -1.28 12.20 10.18
C VAL A 152 -2.20 11.74 11.29
N TYR A 153 -1.92 10.57 11.83
CA TYR A 153 -2.70 9.97 12.91
C TYR A 153 -2.15 10.36 14.28
N SER A 154 -2.88 10.05 15.34
CA SER A 154 -2.50 10.37 16.73
C SER A 154 -1.20 9.70 17.17
N ASP A 155 -0.85 8.55 16.59
CA ASP A 155 0.43 7.86 16.75
C ASP A 155 1.54 8.38 15.81
N GLY A 156 1.19 9.29 14.90
CA GLY A 156 2.10 10.02 14.03
C GLY A 156 1.87 9.76 12.55
N LYS A 157 2.87 10.13 11.75
CA LYS A 157 2.87 9.85 10.32
C LYS A 157 3.24 8.39 10.10
N SER A 158 2.41 7.63 9.43
CA SER A 158 2.64 6.22 9.17
C SER A 158 2.48 5.90 7.68
N THR A 159 3.02 4.78 7.24
CA THR A 159 2.87 4.30 5.86
C THR A 159 3.08 2.79 5.79
N THR A 160 2.45 2.14 4.81
CA THR A 160 2.65 0.72 4.52
C THR A 160 3.90 0.54 3.66
N CYS A 161 4.38 -0.70 3.54
CA CYS A 161 5.56 -1.03 2.73
C CYS A 161 5.51 -0.48 1.29
N VAL A 162 4.38 -0.64 0.61
CA VAL A 162 4.23 -0.21 -0.79
C VAL A 162 4.03 1.30 -0.88
N ALA A 163 3.20 1.87 -0.01
CA ALA A 163 2.99 3.31 0.05
C ALA A 163 4.29 4.05 0.40
N PHE A 164 5.17 3.48 1.24
CA PHE A 164 6.49 4.03 1.53
C PHE A 164 7.35 4.17 0.27
N ILE A 165 7.45 3.10 -0.52
CA ILE A 165 8.27 3.10 -1.75
C ILE A 165 7.68 4.06 -2.79
N LEU A 166 6.36 4.07 -2.96
CA LEU A 166 5.71 4.95 -3.92
C LEU A 166 5.72 6.42 -3.47
N ALA A 167 5.63 6.71 -2.17
CA ALA A 167 5.81 8.06 -1.64
C ALA A 167 7.25 8.53 -1.83
N MET A 168 8.23 7.64 -1.67
CA MET A 168 9.62 7.92 -2.01
C MET A 168 9.77 8.21 -3.51
N TYR A 169 9.08 7.48 -4.39
CA TYR A 169 9.07 7.75 -5.83
C TYR A 169 8.40 9.09 -6.18
N LYS A 170 7.31 9.43 -5.47
CA LYS A 170 6.62 10.72 -5.57
C LYS A 170 7.54 11.87 -5.15
N ALA A 171 8.21 11.76 -4.00
CA ALA A 171 9.22 12.72 -3.56
C ALA A 171 10.42 12.83 -4.52
N ALA A 172 10.77 11.74 -5.20
CA ALA A 172 11.84 11.71 -6.20
C ALA A 172 11.43 12.28 -7.57
N GLY A 173 10.17 12.71 -7.76
CA GLY A 173 9.68 13.29 -9.01
C GLY A 173 9.28 12.26 -10.09
N ILE A 174 9.15 10.97 -9.76
CA ILE A 174 8.75 9.95 -10.75
C ILE A 174 7.33 10.21 -11.27
N PHE A 175 6.44 10.67 -10.39
CA PHE A 175 5.03 10.88 -10.71
C PHE A 175 4.72 12.24 -11.32
N ASP A 176 5.69 13.14 -11.50
CA ASP A 176 5.41 14.48 -12.03
C ASP A 176 4.90 14.43 -13.48
N PRO A 177 3.88 15.24 -13.84
CA PRO A 177 3.21 16.27 -13.03
C PRO A 177 1.97 15.78 -12.25
N LEU A 178 1.78 14.46 -12.12
CA LEU A 178 0.60 13.84 -11.50
C LEU A 178 0.72 13.69 -9.98
N ALA A 179 1.82 14.13 -9.35
CA ALA A 179 2.08 13.90 -7.93
C ALA A 179 0.89 14.30 -7.04
N ASP A 180 0.29 15.48 -7.27
CA ASP A 180 -0.84 16.00 -6.48
C ASP A 180 -2.16 15.26 -6.74
N HIS A 181 -2.23 14.40 -7.76
CA HIS A 181 -3.42 13.63 -8.13
C HIS A 181 -3.28 12.13 -7.81
N ILE A 182 -2.18 11.70 -7.20
CA ILE A 182 -1.94 10.31 -6.84
C ILE A 182 -1.84 10.23 -5.32
N GLN A 183 -2.71 9.41 -4.71
CA GLN A 183 -2.63 9.05 -3.29
C GLN A 183 -2.01 7.66 -3.23
N VAL A 184 -0.73 7.59 -2.87
CA VAL A 184 0.01 6.32 -2.85
C VAL A 184 -0.42 5.42 -1.69
N THR A 185 -1.11 5.96 -0.69
CA THR A 185 -1.78 5.20 0.37
C THR A 185 -2.86 4.24 -0.14
N GLU A 186 -3.40 4.49 -1.34
CA GLU A 186 -4.43 3.65 -1.98
C GLU A 186 -3.83 2.54 -2.86
N PHE A 187 -2.51 2.38 -2.89
CA PHE A 187 -1.86 1.41 -3.77
C PHE A 187 -1.65 0.08 -3.04
N THR A 188 -2.00 -1.01 -3.72
CA THR A 188 -1.57 -2.35 -3.32
C THR A 188 -0.21 -2.70 -3.93
N ILE A 189 0.38 -3.82 -3.48
CA ILE A 189 1.59 -4.38 -4.09
C ILE A 189 1.39 -4.64 -5.59
N ARG A 190 0.20 -5.09 -5.98
CA ARG A 190 -0.15 -5.30 -7.40
C ARG A 190 -0.13 -4.01 -8.20
N ASP A 191 -0.69 -2.95 -7.65
CA ASP A 191 -0.66 -1.66 -8.32
C ASP A 191 0.77 -1.18 -8.52
N ALA A 192 1.63 -1.33 -7.51
CA ALA A 192 3.02 -0.91 -7.60
C ALA A 192 3.82 -1.63 -8.70
N TYR A 193 3.74 -2.96 -8.83
CA TYR A 193 4.51 -3.67 -9.85
C TYR A 193 3.90 -3.58 -11.26
N THR A 194 2.61 -3.25 -11.38
CA THR A 194 1.96 -3.05 -12.68
C THR A 194 2.25 -1.68 -13.28
N LEU A 195 2.69 -0.71 -12.47
CA LEU A 195 3.12 0.61 -12.94
C LEU A 195 4.24 0.49 -13.99
N LYS A 196 4.10 1.25 -15.08
CA LYS A 196 5.01 1.26 -16.22
C LYS A 196 6.24 2.10 -15.94
N LEU A 197 7.00 1.71 -14.92
CA LEU A 197 8.17 2.40 -14.40
C LEU A 197 9.46 1.59 -14.55
N PHE A 198 9.34 0.28 -14.78
CA PHE A 198 10.43 -0.67 -14.67
C PHE A 198 11.05 -0.99 -16.03
N GLU A 199 12.24 -1.59 -16.00
CA GLU A 199 12.92 -2.04 -17.20
C GLU A 199 12.09 -3.14 -17.90
N SER A 200 11.96 -3.01 -19.21
CA SER A 200 11.25 -3.95 -20.09
C SER A 200 12.17 -4.58 -21.13
N ASN A 201 13.36 -4.00 -21.34
CA ASN A 201 14.37 -4.55 -22.20
C ASN A 201 15.26 -5.55 -21.43
N GLN A 202 15.00 -6.84 -21.65
CA GLN A 202 15.75 -7.94 -21.04
C GLN A 202 17.26 -7.88 -21.32
N THR A 203 17.72 -7.24 -22.41
CA THR A 203 19.17 -7.14 -22.70
C THR A 203 19.90 -6.20 -21.74
N ARG A 204 19.18 -5.39 -20.96
CA ARG A 204 19.75 -4.49 -19.94
C ARG A 204 19.72 -5.09 -18.54
N LEU A 205 19.04 -6.22 -18.37
CA LEU A 205 19.08 -6.98 -17.13
C LEU A 205 20.45 -7.69 -17.01
N PRO A 206 20.90 -8.00 -15.78
CA PRO A 206 22.14 -8.75 -15.57
C PRO A 206 22.16 -10.06 -16.36
N SER A 207 23.32 -10.48 -16.85
CA SER A 207 23.43 -11.68 -17.70
C SER A 207 23.02 -12.99 -17.03
N TRP A 208 23.07 -13.06 -15.70
CA TRP A 208 22.59 -14.22 -14.92
C TRP A 208 21.06 -14.27 -14.84
N CYS A 209 20.37 -13.16 -15.09
CA CYS A 209 18.93 -13.05 -15.01
C CYS A 209 18.28 -13.63 -16.27
N ASN A 210 17.21 -14.41 -16.09
CA ASN A 210 16.41 -15.01 -17.18
C ASN A 210 17.19 -15.96 -18.10
N THR A 211 18.07 -16.77 -17.51
CA THR A 211 18.87 -17.79 -18.22
C THR A 211 18.17 -19.15 -18.38
N GLU A 212 17.01 -19.36 -17.74
CA GLU A 212 16.24 -20.61 -17.77
C GLU A 212 15.09 -20.63 -18.79
N GLU A 213 14.54 -21.83 -19.06
CA GLU A 213 13.32 -22.00 -19.86
C GLU A 213 12.12 -21.32 -19.17
N GLY A 214 11.38 -20.50 -19.93
CA GLY A 214 10.40 -19.57 -19.40
C GLY A 214 11.10 -18.31 -18.87
N LYS A 215 11.36 -17.33 -19.73
CA LYS A 215 11.96 -16.06 -19.31
C LYS A 215 10.93 -15.24 -18.54
N LEU A 216 11.30 -14.73 -17.37
CA LEU A 216 10.52 -13.68 -16.70
C LEU A 216 10.92 -12.32 -17.29
N ASP A 217 10.05 -11.33 -17.14
CA ASP A 217 10.37 -9.95 -17.57
C ASP A 217 11.17 -9.16 -16.52
N PHE A 218 11.50 -9.82 -15.40
CA PHE A 218 12.23 -9.28 -14.25
C PHE A 218 13.20 -10.33 -13.69
N CYS A 219 14.01 -9.96 -12.71
CA CYS A 219 14.99 -10.86 -12.10
C CYS A 219 14.51 -11.37 -10.75
N GLN A 220 14.20 -12.65 -10.65
CA GLN A 220 14.06 -13.31 -9.35
C GLN A 220 15.45 -13.66 -8.81
N ILE A 221 15.77 -13.18 -7.61
CA ILE A 221 17.10 -13.31 -6.98
C ILE A 221 17.12 -14.27 -5.81
N LEU A 222 15.96 -14.63 -5.27
CA LEU A 222 15.81 -15.62 -4.21
C LEU A 222 14.45 -16.30 -4.31
N GLY A 223 14.40 -17.55 -3.87
CA GLY A 223 13.15 -18.28 -3.67
C GLY A 223 13.11 -19.64 -4.37
N GLU A 224 12.44 -20.59 -3.75
CA GLU A 224 12.21 -21.94 -4.30
C GLU A 224 11.14 -21.98 -5.40
N TYR A 225 10.22 -21.02 -5.39
CA TYR A 225 9.08 -20.98 -6.30
C TYR A 225 9.24 -19.88 -7.32
N ARG A 226 8.90 -20.18 -8.56
CA ARG A 226 8.86 -19.18 -9.62
C ARG A 226 7.80 -18.14 -9.33
N MET A 227 8.20 -16.87 -9.23
CA MET A 227 7.28 -15.75 -9.05
C MET A 227 6.60 -15.39 -10.37
N GLU A 228 5.30 -15.12 -10.29
CA GLU A 228 4.53 -14.52 -11.38
C GLU A 228 4.01 -13.15 -10.94
N LEU A 229 4.21 -12.14 -11.79
CA LEU A 229 3.70 -10.78 -11.58
C LEU A 229 2.73 -10.42 -12.72
N PRO A 230 1.46 -10.82 -12.66
CA PRO A 230 0.49 -10.59 -13.72
C PRO A 230 0.30 -9.10 -14.03
N GLY A 231 0.54 -8.71 -15.29
CA GLY A 231 0.44 -7.30 -15.71
C GLY A 231 1.64 -6.45 -15.32
N TYR A 232 2.77 -7.07 -14.95
CA TYR A 232 4.03 -6.38 -14.69
C TYR A 232 4.34 -5.30 -15.73
N ASN A 233 4.59 -4.07 -15.25
CA ASN A 233 5.08 -2.97 -16.05
C ASN A 233 4.19 -2.57 -17.25
N THR A 234 2.86 -2.64 -17.09
CA THR A 234 1.91 -2.39 -18.19
C THR A 234 1.14 -1.08 -18.10
N ILE A 235 0.96 -0.51 -16.90
CA ILE A 235 0.02 0.60 -16.66
C ILE A 235 0.75 1.93 -16.51
N TYR A 236 0.46 2.89 -17.37
CA TYR A 236 0.96 4.25 -17.21
C TYR A 236 0.23 4.96 -16.05
N PRO A 237 0.93 5.68 -15.14
CA PRO A 237 0.28 6.49 -14.12
C PRO A 237 -0.73 7.47 -14.73
N TYR A 238 -1.87 7.66 -14.07
CA TYR A 238 -2.92 8.61 -14.46
C TYR A 238 -3.53 9.30 -13.22
N PRO A 239 -4.22 10.46 -13.38
CA PRO A 239 -4.83 11.17 -12.24
C PRO A 239 -5.87 10.32 -11.50
N ASN A 240 -5.85 10.38 -10.16
CA ASN A 240 -6.76 9.68 -9.24
C ASN A 240 -6.75 8.15 -9.39
N MET A 241 -5.61 7.59 -9.83
CA MET A 241 -5.40 6.15 -9.93
C MET A 241 -5.63 5.46 -8.58
N ASN A 242 -6.24 4.27 -8.64
CA ASN A 242 -6.56 3.39 -7.50
C ASN A 242 -7.62 3.90 -6.51
N GLN A 243 -8.07 5.15 -6.58
CA GLN A 243 -9.03 5.72 -5.61
C GLN A 243 -10.50 5.27 -5.75
N ASN A 244 -10.87 4.57 -6.83
CA ASN A 244 -12.26 4.16 -7.10
C ASN A 244 -12.32 2.77 -7.75
N CYS A 245 -11.54 1.81 -7.23
CA CYS A 245 -11.18 0.59 -7.96
C CYS A 245 -11.68 -0.65 -7.24
N PRO A 246 -12.64 -1.42 -7.79
CA PRO A 246 -13.16 -2.58 -7.09
C PRO A 246 -12.08 -3.65 -6.89
N SER A 247 -12.07 -4.25 -5.70
CA SER A 247 -11.16 -5.32 -5.32
C SER A 247 -11.91 -6.66 -5.19
N LEU A 248 -12.57 -7.10 -6.27
CA LEU A 248 -13.42 -8.30 -6.26
C LEU A 248 -12.63 -9.62 -6.42
N PRO A 249 -12.65 -10.53 -5.43
CA PRO A 249 -12.32 -11.93 -5.67
C PRO A 249 -13.38 -12.60 -6.58
N PRO A 250 -13.04 -13.71 -7.29
CA PRO A 250 -11.75 -14.40 -7.28
C PRO A 250 -10.76 -13.89 -8.34
N ASN A 251 -11.22 -13.14 -9.34
CA ASN A 251 -10.41 -12.80 -10.51
C ASN A 251 -9.67 -11.46 -10.37
N TYR A 252 -10.10 -10.59 -9.46
CA TYR A 252 -9.53 -9.26 -9.24
C TYR A 252 -9.32 -8.52 -10.56
N GLU A 253 -10.34 -8.53 -11.43
CA GLU A 253 -10.28 -7.83 -12.71
C GLU A 253 -10.31 -6.33 -12.44
N ARG A 254 -9.33 -5.61 -13.00
CA ARG A 254 -9.18 -4.16 -12.87
C ARG A 254 -9.97 -3.48 -14.00
N PRO A 255 -11.09 -2.78 -13.72
CA PRO A 255 -11.82 -2.06 -14.76
C PRO A 255 -10.96 -1.00 -15.45
N SER A 256 -11.40 -0.51 -16.61
CA SER A 256 -10.66 0.55 -17.31
C SER A 256 -10.62 1.83 -16.47
N LYS A 257 -9.41 2.34 -16.19
CA LYS A 257 -9.13 3.49 -15.30
C LYS A 257 -9.39 3.23 -13.82
N CYS A 258 -9.65 1.98 -13.46
CA CYS A 258 -9.33 1.48 -12.14
C CYS A 258 -7.90 1.01 -12.14
#